data_AF-A0A7C6WPZ3-F1
#
_entry.id   AF-A0A7C6WPZ3-F1
#
_cell.length_a   1.000
_cell.length_b   1.000
_cell.length_c   1.000
_cell.angle_alpha   90.00
_cell.angle_beta   90.00
_cell.angle_gamma   90.00
#
_symmetry.space_group_name_H-M   'P 1'
#
loop_
_entity.id
_entity.type
_entity.pdbx_description
1 polymer ?
#
loop_
_entity_poly.entity_id
_entity_poly.type
_entity_poly.pdbx_seq_one_letter_code
_entity_poly.pdbx_strand_id
1 'polypeptide(L)'
;NNVIPHWYNLNRKQLINLASSKNIEEFKDIISKTRYIKIFKSEEESMWEINYMYFLYRLYKKQLYNGNYNFGTFIGYLRLKELDIKNIITIIEGIKYNLPKEEIKKFIVAHWDEV
;
A
#
# COMPACT_ATOMS: atom_id res chain seq x y z
N ASN A 1 -25.25 -1.55 -7.46
CA ASN A 1 -24.14 -0.62 -7.16
C ASN A 1 -23.76 -0.74 -5.68
N ASN A 2 -22.96 -1.73 -5.28
CA ASN A 2 -22.40 -1.88 -3.92
C ASN A 2 -21.40 -3.06 -3.94
N VAL A 3 -20.10 -2.80 -4.04
CA VAL A 3 -19.09 -3.89 -4.03
C VAL A 3 -18.28 -3.96 -2.72
N ILE A 4 -18.39 -2.97 -1.82
CA ILE A 4 -17.56 -2.94 -0.60
C ILE A 4 -18.46 -2.87 0.65
N PRO A 5 -18.64 -3.98 1.41
CA PRO A 5 -19.52 -4.03 2.58
C PRO A 5 -18.94 -3.34 3.83
N HIS A 6 -17.62 -3.13 3.88
CA HIS A 6 -16.92 -2.52 5.02
C HIS A 6 -16.11 -1.31 4.58
N TRP A 7 -16.52 -0.13 5.02
CA TRP A 7 -15.96 1.15 4.57
C TRP A 7 -15.09 1.86 5.62
N TYR A 8 -15.00 1.36 6.86
CA TYR A 8 -14.12 1.84 7.94
C TYR A 8 -13.92 3.38 7.96
N ASN A 9 -12.76 3.88 7.54
CA ASN A 9 -12.41 5.31 7.57
C ASN A 9 -12.95 6.12 6.37
N LEU A 10 -13.63 5.48 5.42
CA LEU A 10 -14.38 6.11 4.35
C LEU A 10 -15.86 6.07 4.70
N ASN A 11 -16.56 7.18 4.45
CA ASN A 11 -18.02 7.16 4.50
C ASN A 11 -18.60 6.63 3.17
N ARG A 12 -19.85 6.16 3.21
CA ARG A 12 -20.52 5.59 2.03
C ARG A 12 -20.55 6.57 0.84
N LYS A 13 -20.75 7.87 1.10
CA LYS A 13 -20.79 8.90 0.05
C LYS A 13 -19.43 9.05 -0.65
N GLN A 14 -18.34 9.10 0.11
CA GLN A 14 -16.98 9.12 -0.42
C GLN A 14 -16.71 7.88 -1.27
N LEU A 15 -17.11 6.70 -0.80
CA LEU A 15 -16.88 5.45 -1.52
C LEU A 15 -17.66 5.38 -2.83
N ILE A 16 -18.93 5.80 -2.84
CA ILE A 16 -19.74 5.87 -4.08
C ILE A 16 -19.14 6.90 -5.04
N ASN A 17 -18.71 8.06 -4.54
CA ASN A 17 -18.10 9.09 -5.37
C ASN A 17 -16.77 8.61 -5.97
N LEU A 18 -15.92 7.95 -5.18
CA LEU A 18 -14.67 7.35 -5.68
C LEU A 18 -14.92 6.26 -6.73
N ALA A 19 -15.95 5.42 -6.54
CA ALA A 19 -16.30 4.38 -7.51
C ALA A 19 -16.94 4.94 -8.79
N SER A 20 -17.50 6.15 -8.72
CA SER A 20 -18.21 6.80 -9.82
C SER A 20 -17.38 7.89 -10.51
N SER A 21 -16.13 8.11 -10.08
CA SER A 21 -15.23 9.10 -10.69
C SER A 21 -14.92 8.71 -12.13
N LYS A 22 -14.99 9.66 -13.06
CA LYS A 22 -14.81 9.42 -14.49
C LYS A 22 -13.36 9.44 -14.93
N ASN A 23 -12.50 10.10 -14.17
CA ASN A 23 -11.08 10.25 -14.47
C ASN A 23 -10.24 10.32 -13.19
N ILE A 24 -8.92 10.23 -13.39
CA ILE A 24 -7.92 10.26 -12.29
C ILE A 24 -7.96 11.58 -11.52
N GLU A 25 -8.24 12.71 -12.18
CA GLU A 25 -8.28 14.03 -11.55
C GLU A 25 -9.43 14.14 -10.55
N GLU A 26 -10.63 13.71 -10.93
CA GLU A 26 -11.81 13.65 -10.08
C GLU A 26 -11.56 12.69 -8.90
N PHE A 27 -10.94 11.54 -9.17
CA PHE A 27 -10.53 10.61 -8.12
C PHE A 27 -9.55 11.26 -7.13
N LYS A 28 -8.53 11.98 -7.62
CA LYS A 28 -7.54 12.71 -6.81
C LYS A 28 -8.20 13.80 -5.95
N ASP A 29 -9.16 14.56 -6.50
CA ASP A 29 -9.89 15.57 -5.72
C ASP A 29 -10.69 14.94 -4.57
N ILE A 30 -11.39 13.82 -4.84
CA ILE A 30 -12.19 13.15 -3.80
C ILE A 30 -11.28 12.51 -2.74
N ILE A 31 -10.21 11.80 -3.14
CA ILE A 31 -9.33 11.09 -2.21
C ILE A 31 -8.49 12.05 -1.36
N SER A 32 -8.22 13.28 -1.84
CA SER A 32 -7.53 14.34 -1.11
C SER A 32 -8.20 14.71 0.21
N LYS A 33 -9.53 14.56 0.26
CA LYS A 33 -10.38 14.83 1.43
C LYS A 33 -10.41 13.66 2.42
N THR A 34 -9.62 12.61 2.20
CA THR A 34 -9.60 11.39 3.02
C THR A 34 -8.24 11.17 3.68
N ARG A 35 -8.20 10.28 4.67
CA ARG A 35 -6.94 9.87 5.33
C ARG A 35 -5.96 9.16 4.39
N TYR A 36 -6.43 8.68 3.24
CA TYR A 36 -5.67 7.86 2.30
C TYR A 36 -4.90 8.67 1.25
N ILE A 37 -5.02 10.01 1.23
CA ILE A 37 -4.30 10.87 0.27
C ILE A 37 -2.80 10.59 0.19
N LYS A 38 -2.17 10.21 1.31
CA LYS A 38 -0.73 9.90 1.36
C LYS A 38 -0.31 8.76 0.41
N ILE A 39 -1.22 7.85 0.08
CA ILE A 39 -0.97 6.74 -0.86
C ILE A 39 -0.89 7.26 -2.31
N PHE A 40 -1.72 8.25 -2.63
CA PHE A 40 -1.96 8.75 -3.98
C PHE A 40 -1.23 10.06 -4.28
N LYS A 41 -0.26 10.45 -3.44
CA LYS A 41 0.50 11.71 -3.60
C LYS A 41 1.43 11.73 -4.82
N SER A 42 1.86 10.56 -5.29
CA SER A 42 2.73 10.48 -6.47
C SER A 42 1.96 10.89 -7.72
N GLU A 43 2.59 11.71 -8.56
CA GLU A 43 2.09 12.02 -9.89
C GLU A 43 2.14 10.78 -10.79
N GLU A 44 3.17 9.96 -10.64
CA GLU A 44 3.27 8.64 -11.28
C GLU A 44 2.33 7.63 -10.60
N GLU A 45 1.31 7.17 -11.35
CA GLU A 45 0.33 6.19 -10.88
C GLU A 45 0.94 4.81 -10.59
N SER A 46 2.01 4.44 -11.30
CA SER A 46 2.79 3.22 -11.05
C SER A 46 3.32 3.15 -9.61
N MET A 47 3.58 4.30 -8.98
CA MET A 47 4.06 4.39 -7.60
C MET A 47 2.94 4.27 -6.56
N TRP A 48 1.66 4.30 -6.95
CA TRP A 48 0.55 4.18 -6.01
C TRP A 48 0.52 2.82 -5.32
N GLU A 49 0.81 1.75 -6.07
CA GLU A 49 0.89 0.39 -5.52
C GLU A 49 2.03 0.30 -4.49
N ILE A 50 3.20 0.85 -4.81
CA ILE A 50 4.34 0.91 -3.87
C ILE A 50 3.96 1.71 -2.62
N ASN A 51 3.35 2.89 -2.78
CA ASN A 51 2.92 3.73 -1.66
C ASN A 51 1.88 3.04 -0.78
N TYR A 52 0.97 2.27 -1.40
CA TYR A 52 -0.01 1.44 -0.70
C TYR A 52 0.68 0.34 0.10
N MET A 53 1.65 -0.37 -0.49
CA MET A 53 2.43 -1.39 0.21
C MET A 53 3.23 -0.79 1.38
N TYR A 54 3.82 0.40 1.23
CA TYR A 54 4.46 1.13 2.34
C TYR A 54 3.46 1.53 3.44
N PHE A 55 2.24 1.92 3.06
CA PHE A 55 1.18 2.19 4.03
C PHE A 55 0.81 0.94 4.83
N LEU A 56 0.64 -0.20 4.16
CA LEU A 56 0.38 -1.49 4.80
C LEU A 56 1.55 -1.94 5.67
N TYR A 57 2.79 -1.82 5.19
CA TYR A 57 3.99 -2.15 5.95
C TYR A 57 4.00 -1.42 7.30
N ARG A 58 3.79 -0.10 7.31
CA ARG A 58 3.73 0.70 8.54
C ARG A 58 2.58 0.27 9.46
N LEU A 59 1.42 -0.07 8.88
CA LEU A 59 0.27 -0.55 9.64
C LEU A 59 0.57 -1.87 10.36
N TYR A 60 1.13 -2.85 9.65
CA TYR A 60 1.46 -4.18 10.20
C TYR A 60 2.64 -4.12 11.16
N LYS A 61 3.67 -3.31 10.86
CA LYS A 61 4.78 -3.04 11.77
C LYS A 61 4.28 -2.46 13.11
N LYS A 62 3.34 -1.51 13.07
CA LYS A 62 2.70 -0.98 14.29
C LYS A 62 1.93 -2.05 15.07
N GLN A 63 1.25 -2.97 14.38
CA GLN A 63 0.56 -4.08 15.05
C GLN A 63 1.53 -5.02 15.77
N LEU A 64 2.71 -5.27 15.21
CA LEU A 64 3.77 -6.04 15.87
C LEU A 64 4.33 -5.34 17.13
N TYR A 65 4.64 -4.04 17.04
CA TYR A 65 5.24 -3.31 18.18
C TYR A 65 4.27 -3.06 19.34
N ASN A 66 2.96 -3.07 19.10
CA ASN A 66 1.96 -2.82 20.13
C ASN A 66 1.81 -3.97 21.15
N GLY A 67 2.66 -5.00 21.10
CA GLY A 67 3.14 -5.77 22.26
C GLY A 67 2.15 -6.73 22.94
N ASN A 68 0.86 -6.65 22.64
CA ASN A 68 -0.12 -7.60 23.13
C ASN A 68 -0.08 -8.80 22.18
N TYR A 69 0.26 -9.99 22.69
CA TYR A 69 0.22 -11.28 21.96
C TYR A 69 -1.22 -11.65 21.53
N ASN A 70 -1.83 -10.81 20.70
CA ASN A 70 -3.18 -10.97 20.18
C ASN A 70 -3.13 -11.42 18.71
N PHE A 71 -4.29 -11.78 18.18
CA PHE A 71 -4.41 -12.24 16.80
C PHE A 71 -3.93 -11.18 15.77
N GLY A 72 -4.05 -9.89 16.08
CA GLY A 72 -3.53 -8.81 15.24
C GLY A 72 -2.00 -8.84 15.08
N THR A 73 -1.27 -9.20 16.13
CA THR A 73 0.20 -9.39 16.07
C THR A 73 0.56 -10.55 15.15
N PHE A 74 -0.17 -11.67 15.22
CA PHE A 74 0.01 -12.80 14.30
C PHE A 74 -0.27 -12.42 12.84
N ILE A 75 -1.37 -11.71 12.59
CA ILE A 75 -1.69 -11.19 11.25
C ILE A 75 -0.62 -10.22 10.75
N GLY A 76 -0.17 -9.30 11.61
CA GLY A 76 0.92 -8.38 11.29
C GLY A 76 2.20 -9.12 10.86
N TYR A 77 2.60 -10.15 11.61
CA TYR A 77 3.74 -11.00 11.25
C TYR A 77 3.58 -11.66 9.89
N LEU A 78 2.44 -12.34 9.66
CA LEU A 78 2.19 -13.06 8.42
C LEU A 78 2.21 -12.11 7.21
N ARG A 79 1.60 -10.92 7.35
CA ARG A 79 1.56 -9.91 6.30
C ARG A 79 2.93 -9.31 6.00
N LEU A 80 3.78 -9.11 7.01
CA LEU A 80 5.17 -8.71 6.77
C LEU A 80 5.97 -9.80 6.06
N LYS A 81 5.72 -11.08 6.37
CA LYS A 81 6.37 -12.19 5.64
C LYS A 81 5.91 -12.33 4.20
N GLU A 82 4.62 -12.10 3.92
CA GLU A 82 4.13 -11.98 2.54
C GLU A 82 4.84 -10.84 1.78
N LEU A 83 5.13 -9.71 2.45
CA LEU A 83 5.86 -8.59 1.86
C LEU A 83 7.32 -8.96 1.56
N ASP A 84 8.01 -9.66 2.47
CA ASP A 84 9.38 -10.15 2.25
C ASP A 84 9.44 -11.05 1.01
N ILE A 85 8.48 -11.98 0.87
CA ILE A 85 8.39 -12.87 -0.30
C ILE A 85 8.16 -12.07 -1.58
N LYS A 86 7.26 -11.08 -1.56
CA LYS A 86 7.04 -10.19 -2.71
C LYS A 86 8.30 -9.44 -3.10
N ASN A 87 9.05 -8.88 -2.15
CA ASN A 87 10.32 -8.21 -2.41
C ASN A 87 11.33 -9.15 -3.10
N ILE A 88 11.44 -10.40 -2.63
CA ILE A 88 12.32 -11.41 -3.25
C ILE A 88 11.89 -11.68 -4.70
N ILE A 89 10.59 -11.86 -4.95
CA ILE A 89 10.05 -12.07 -6.30
C ILE A 89 10.38 -10.87 -7.19
N THR A 90 10.13 -9.64 -6.71
CA THR A 90 10.43 -8.41 -7.45
C THR A 90 11.91 -8.30 -7.81
N ILE A 91 12.81 -8.68 -6.91
CA ILE A 91 14.26 -8.71 -7.18
C ILE A 91 14.57 -9.74 -8.29
N ILE A 92 14.03 -10.95 -8.18
CA ILE A 92 14.23 -12.02 -9.17
C ILE A 92 13.72 -11.60 -10.55
N GLU A 93 12.52 -11.01 -10.61
CA GLU A 93 11.94 -10.51 -11.87
C GLU A 93 12.75 -9.36 -12.44
N GLY A 94 13.19 -8.42 -11.61
CA GLY A 94 14.04 -7.31 -12.04
C GLY A 94 15.35 -7.78 -12.66
N ILE A 95 16.00 -8.79 -12.05
CA ILE A 95 17.21 -9.42 -12.61
C ILE A 95 16.88 -10.16 -13.91
N LYS A 96 15.78 -10.93 -13.95
CA LYS A 96 15.35 -11.69 -15.13
C LYS A 96 15.13 -10.80 -16.35
N TYR A 97 14.63 -9.58 -16.14
CA TYR A 97 14.39 -8.60 -17.20
C TYR A 97 15.52 -7.57 -17.36
N ASN A 98 16.70 -7.80 -16.75
CA ASN A 98 17.87 -6.91 -16.83
C ASN A 98 17.59 -5.45 -16.45
N LEU A 99 16.70 -5.22 -15.48
CA LEU A 99 16.45 -3.88 -14.97
C LEU A 99 17.68 -3.35 -14.20
N PRO A 100 18.02 -2.05 -14.30
CA PRO A 100 19.05 -1.45 -13.48
C PRO A 100 18.76 -1.62 -12.00
N LYS A 101 19.80 -1.87 -11.19
CA LYS A 101 19.68 -2.05 -9.73
C LYS A 101 18.90 -0.91 -9.06
N GLU A 102 19.14 0.32 -9.50
CA GLU A 102 18.45 1.50 -8.95
C GLU A 102 16.96 1.56 -9.29
N GLU A 103 16.54 0.94 -10.40
CA GLU A 103 15.12 0.81 -10.72
C GLU A 103 14.47 -0.28 -9.87
N ILE A 104 15.11 -1.44 -9.73
CA ILE A 104 14.60 -2.55 -8.90
C ILE A 104 14.36 -2.08 -7.46
N LYS A 105 15.30 -1.31 -6.89
CA LYS A 105 15.16 -0.76 -5.52
C LYS A 105 13.90 0.07 -5.31
N LYS A 106 13.43 0.81 -6.32
CA LYS A 106 12.21 1.63 -6.19
C LYS A 106 10.96 0.80 -5.88
N PHE A 107 10.96 -0.47 -6.28
CA PHE A 107 9.84 -1.39 -6.06
C PHE A 107 9.96 -2.19 -4.75
N ILE A 108 11.12 -2.18 -4.09
CA ILE A 108 11.33 -2.91 -2.84
C ILE A 108 10.76 -2.08 -1.68
N VAL A 109 9.89 -2.68 -0.89
CA VAL A 109 9.31 -2.01 0.28
C VAL A 109 10.14 -2.32 1.53
N ALA A 110 10.27 -1.35 2.45
CA ALA A 110 10.99 -1.49 3.72
C ALA A 110 12.52 -1.65 3.67
N HIS A 111 13.17 -1.43 2.51
CA HIS A 111 14.63 -1.53 2.36
C HIS A 111 15.45 -0.40 3.03
N TRP A 112 14.80 0.60 3.62
CA TRP A 112 15.44 1.76 4.29
C TRP A 112 15.34 1.72 5.81
N ASP A 113 14.62 0.76 6.40
CA ASP A 113 14.36 0.73 7.84
C ASP A 113 15.52 0.07 8.64
N GLU A 114 16.66 -0.21 7.98
CA GLU A 114 17.90 -0.73 8.58
C GLU A 114 19.02 0.32 8.68
N VAL A 115 18.72 1.62 8.52
CA VAL A 115 19.68 2.73 8.75
C VAL A 115 19.25 3.60 9.93
#